data_AF-Q01NE6-F1
#
_entry.id   AF-Q01NE6-F1
#
_cell.length_a   1.000
_cell.length_b   1.000
_cell.length_c   1.000
_cell.angle_alpha   90.00
_cell.angle_beta   90.00
_cell.angle_gamma   90.00
#
_symmetry.space_group_name_H-M   'P 1'
#
loop_
_entity.id
_entity.type
_entity.pdbx_description
1 polymer ?
#
loop_
_entity_poly.entity_id
_entity_poly.type
_entity_poly.pdbx_seq_one_letter_code
_entity_poly.pdbx_strand_id
1 'polypeptide(L)'
;MRWIHLSSVVTLIGGIFYARFVMTPAGQGLSPDARTALDEGAAGRFRPVVFTAIAGLVLSGIYNFLAKPGHSVLYHMLFGFKMLLALHVFSVAILVTAPKNPRRARQLFGAAISGLTIILISAYLKGIN
;
A
#
# COMPACT_ATOMS: atom_id res chain seq x y z
N MET A 1 -11.85 1.21 -15.46
CA MET A 1 -10.72 1.30 -14.51
C MET A 1 -10.98 0.82 -13.08
N ARG A 2 -12.23 0.70 -12.61
CA ARG A 2 -12.53 0.32 -11.22
C ARG A 2 -11.91 -1.01 -10.77
N TRP A 3 -11.96 -2.04 -11.62
CA TRP A 3 -11.40 -3.36 -11.32
C TRP A 3 -9.87 -3.32 -11.18
N ILE A 4 -9.17 -2.62 -12.07
CA ILE A 4 -7.71 -2.43 -12.01
C ILE A 4 -7.32 -1.68 -10.74
N HIS A 5 -8.03 -0.60 -10.42
CA HIS A 5 -7.76 0.16 -9.19
C HIS A 5 -7.93 -0.73 -7.97
N LEU A 6 -9.07 -1.44 -7.87
CA LEU A 6 -9.39 -2.30 -6.73
C LEU A 6 -8.40 -3.45 -6.59
N SER A 7 -8.09 -4.16 -7.67
CA SER A 7 -7.12 -5.28 -7.63
C SER A 7 -5.74 -4.79 -7.20
N SER A 8 -5.33 -3.60 -7.66
CA SER A 8 -4.05 -3.00 -7.28
C SER A 8 -4.02 -2.60 -5.80
N VAL A 9 -5.11 -2.00 -5.27
CA VAL A 9 -5.25 -1.68 -3.84
C VAL A 9 -5.17 -2.96 -3.00
N VAL A 10 -5.96 -3.98 -3.36
CA VAL A 10 -6.03 -5.25 -2.63
C VAL A 10 -4.68 -5.96 -2.63
N THR A 11 -4.00 -5.99 -3.78
CA THR A 11 -2.68 -6.63 -3.90
C THR A 11 -1.64 -5.92 -3.04
N LEU A 12 -1.56 -4.59 -3.13
CA LEU A 12 -0.55 -3.81 -2.42
C LEU A 12 -0.79 -3.81 -0.91
N ILE A 13 -2.00 -3.44 -0.48
CA ILE A 13 -2.34 -3.36 0.95
C ILE A 13 -2.39 -4.77 1.55
N GLY A 14 -3.00 -5.74 0.87
CA GLY A 14 -3.03 -7.13 1.33
C GLY A 14 -1.62 -7.72 1.50
N GLY A 15 -0.71 -7.46 0.55
CA GLY A 15 0.69 -7.85 0.67
C GLY A 15 1.39 -7.22 1.87
N ILE A 16 1.16 -5.92 2.13
CA ILE A 16 1.70 -5.21 3.31
C ILE A 16 1.17 -5.82 4.61
N PHE A 17 -0.13 -6.11 4.68
CA PHE A 17 -0.77 -6.75 5.83
C PHE A 17 -0.17 -8.13 6.10
N TYR A 18 -0.10 -8.97 5.07
CA TYR A 18 0.49 -10.30 5.17
C TYR A 18 1.96 -10.22 5.64
N ALA A 19 2.76 -9.35 5.01
CA ALA A 19 4.16 -9.18 5.38
C ALA A 19 4.34 -8.74 6.84
N ARG A 20 3.50 -7.81 7.32
CA ARG A 20 3.60 -7.28 8.69
C ARG A 20 3.09 -8.24 9.75
N PHE A 21 1.92 -8.81 9.55
CA PHE A 21 1.16 -9.48 10.61
C PHE A 21 1.24 -11.00 10.55
N VAL A 22 1.66 -11.56 9.41
CA VAL A 22 1.81 -13.01 9.24
C VAL A 22 3.28 -13.37 9.09
N MET A 23 3.95 -12.81 8.07
CA MET A 23 5.32 -13.18 7.73
C MET A 23 6.33 -12.75 8.81
N THR A 24 6.28 -11.49 9.25
CA THR A 24 7.23 -10.97 10.25
C THR A 24 7.15 -11.74 11.58
N PRO A 25 5.95 -12.00 12.17
CA PRO A 25 5.85 -12.81 13.38
C PRO A 25 6.24 -14.27 13.16
N ALA A 26 5.85 -14.89 12.05
CA ALA A 26 6.22 -16.28 11.73
C ALA A 26 7.75 -16.46 11.61
N GLY A 27 8.47 -15.43 11.13
CA GLY A 27 9.93 -15.44 11.06
C GLY A 27 10.64 -15.35 12.42
N GLN A 28 9.93 -15.06 13.52
CA GLN A 28 10.56 -14.90 14.84
C GLN A 28 11.15 -16.19 15.42
N GLY A 29 10.66 -17.36 14.99
CA GLY A 29 11.22 -18.66 15.38
C GLY A 29 12.49 -19.05 14.60
N LEU A 30 12.86 -18.30 13.55
CA LEU A 30 14.04 -18.57 12.74
C LEU A 30 15.30 -17.97 13.37
N SER A 31 16.45 -18.58 13.05
CA SER A 31 17.76 -18.00 13.33
C SER A 31 17.91 -16.62 12.64
N PRO A 32 18.76 -15.72 13.16
CA PRO A 32 18.93 -14.39 12.57
C PRO A 32 19.28 -14.41 11.08
N ASP A 33 20.15 -15.33 10.67
CA ASP A 33 20.59 -15.49 9.28
C ASP A 33 19.44 -16.00 8.38
N ALA A 34 18.70 -17.02 8.85
CA ALA A 34 17.55 -17.55 8.11
C ALA A 34 16.42 -16.52 7.98
N ARG A 35 16.19 -15.72 9.03
CA ARG A 35 15.21 -14.62 8.99
C ARG A 35 15.60 -13.55 7.98
N THR A 36 16.87 -13.16 7.96
CA THR A 36 17.38 -12.18 7.00
C THR A 36 17.26 -12.70 5.57
N ALA A 37 17.63 -13.95 5.33
CA ALA A 37 17.48 -14.59 4.02
C ALA A 37 16.01 -14.66 3.55
N LEU A 38 15.09 -15.00 4.46
CA LEU A 38 13.65 -15.00 4.18
C LEU A 38 13.15 -13.59 3.82
N ASP A 39 13.47 -12.59 4.64
CA ASP A 39 13.02 -11.21 4.44
C ASP A 39 13.53 -10.64 3.10
N GLU A 40 14.82 -10.82 2.79
CA GLU A 40 15.42 -10.34 1.55
C GLU A 40 14.88 -11.10 0.32
N GLY A 41 14.71 -12.42 0.45
CA GLY A 41 14.13 -13.24 -0.62
C GLY A 41 12.67 -12.90 -0.91
N ALA A 42 11.88 -12.62 0.13
CA ALA A 42 10.49 -12.16 0.00
C ALA A 42 10.45 -10.74 -0.59
N ALA A 43 11.31 -9.84 -0.12
CA ALA A 43 11.41 -8.47 -0.62
C ALA A 43 11.69 -8.42 -2.12
N GLY A 44 12.65 -9.22 -2.60
CA GLY A 44 13.01 -9.30 -4.01
C GLY A 44 11.84 -9.77 -4.89
N ARG A 45 11.06 -10.74 -4.42
CA ARG A 45 9.88 -11.26 -5.14
C ARG A 45 8.68 -10.31 -5.08
N PHE A 46 8.51 -9.59 -3.97
CA PHE A 46 7.43 -8.63 -3.80
C PHE A 46 7.68 -7.34 -4.59
N ARG A 47 8.93 -6.98 -4.86
CA ARG A 47 9.31 -5.77 -5.60
C ARG A 47 8.59 -5.58 -6.94
N PRO A 48 8.62 -6.51 -7.91
CA PRO A 48 7.88 -6.32 -9.16
C PRO A 48 6.38 -6.16 -8.92
N VAL A 49 5.79 -6.92 -7.98
CA VAL A 49 4.37 -6.81 -7.61
C VAL A 49 4.03 -5.41 -7.10
N VAL A 50 4.89 -4.84 -6.23
CA VAL A 50 4.74 -3.46 -5.73
C VAL A 50 4.73 -2.45 -6.87
N PHE A 51 5.69 -2.51 -7.79
CA PHE A 51 5.76 -1.57 -8.91
C PHE A 51 4.55 -1.70 -9.85
N THR A 52 4.13 -2.94 -10.16
CA THR A 52 2.93 -3.19 -10.99
C THR A 52 1.68 -2.65 -10.31
N ALA A 53 1.50 -2.88 -9.00
CA ALA A 53 0.35 -2.38 -8.26
C ALA A 53 0.36 -0.84 -8.16
N ILE A 54 1.51 -0.21 -7.91
CA ILE A 54 1.63 1.26 -7.89
C ILE A 54 1.29 1.84 -9.26
N ALA A 55 1.83 1.28 -10.35
CA ALA A 55 1.50 1.72 -11.70
C ALA A 55 -0.01 1.60 -11.98
N GLY A 56 -0.61 0.46 -11.61
CA GLY A 56 -2.05 0.24 -11.70
C GLY A 56 -2.85 1.28 -10.92
N LEU A 57 -2.45 1.61 -9.69
CA LEU A 57 -3.10 2.61 -8.84
C LEU A 57 -3.00 4.02 -9.40
N VAL A 58 -1.83 4.43 -9.89
CA VAL A 58 -1.60 5.76 -10.45
C VAL A 58 -2.40 5.94 -11.73
N LEU A 59 -2.26 5.03 -12.70
CA LEU A 59 -2.95 5.13 -13.99
C LEU A 59 -4.47 5.09 -13.84
N SER A 60 -4.98 4.14 -13.04
CA SER A 60 -6.42 4.05 -12.79
C SER A 60 -6.95 5.19 -11.92
N GLY A 61 -6.15 5.70 -10.98
CA GLY A 61 -6.48 6.83 -10.12
C GLY A 61 -6.62 8.13 -10.90
N ILE A 62 -5.67 8.42 -11.79
CA ILE A 62 -5.72 9.58 -12.70
C ILE A 62 -6.96 9.51 -13.58
N TYR A 63 -7.22 8.35 -14.20
CA TYR A 63 -8.41 8.17 -15.04
C TYR A 63 -9.71 8.43 -14.25
N ASN A 64 -9.83 7.88 -13.05
CA ASN A 64 -11.04 8.05 -12.22
C ASN A 64 -11.23 9.50 -11.75
N PHE A 65 -10.13 10.23 -11.50
CA PHE A 65 -10.16 11.63 -11.12
C PHE A 65 -10.63 12.52 -12.28
N LEU A 66 -10.09 12.31 -13.49
CA LEU A 66 -10.47 13.09 -14.67
C LEU A 66 -11.89 12.79 -15.17
N ALA A 67 -12.39 11.57 -14.97
CA ALA A 67 -13.70 11.14 -15.45
C ALA A 67 -14.90 11.68 -14.62
N LYS A 68 -14.67 12.35 -13.49
CA LYS A 68 -15.73 12.84 -12.60
C LYS A 68 -15.56 14.33 -12.28
N PRO A 69 -16.11 15.25 -13.07
CA PRO A 69 -16.12 16.68 -12.74
C PRO A 69 -17.18 17.00 -11.67
N GLY A 70 -16.93 18.03 -10.85
CA GLY A 70 -17.89 18.58 -9.88
C GLY A 70 -17.79 17.99 -8.48
N HIS A 71 -16.84 18.48 -7.68
CA HIS A 71 -16.58 17.97 -6.33
C HIS A 71 -16.77 19.05 -5.27
N SER A 72 -17.38 18.68 -4.14
CA SER A 72 -17.54 19.57 -2.99
C SER A 72 -16.19 19.88 -2.31
N VAL A 73 -16.13 20.96 -1.52
CA VAL A 73 -14.92 21.34 -0.76
C VAL A 73 -14.47 20.19 0.17
N LEU A 74 -15.43 19.51 0.81
CA LEU A 74 -15.15 18.34 1.66
C LEU A 74 -14.53 17.19 0.85
N TYR A 75 -15.02 16.94 -0.36
CA TYR A 75 -14.43 15.94 -1.24
C TYR A 75 -12.97 16.28 -1.55
N HIS A 76 -12.67 17.52 -1.92
CA HIS A 76 -11.30 17.93 -2.25
C HIS A 76 -10.35 17.80 -1.05
N MET A 77 -10.78 18.19 0.15
CA MET A 77 -9.98 18.02 1.37
C MET A 77 -9.68 16.54 1.67
N LEU A 78 -10.70 15.68 1.67
CA LEU A 78 -10.53 14.25 1.93
C LEU A 78 -9.73 13.55 0.82
N PHE A 79 -9.90 13.97 -0.43
CA PHE A 79 -9.10 13.51 -1.55
C PHE A 79 -7.63 13.88 -1.38
N GLY A 80 -7.33 15.14 -1.06
CA GLY A 80 -5.95 15.60 -0.82
C GLY A 80 -5.28 14.83 0.32
N PHE A 81 -5.99 14.64 1.44
CA PHE A 81 -5.50 13.85 2.56
C PHE A 81 -5.24 12.38 2.17
N LYS A 82 -6.16 11.77 1.41
CA LYS A 82 -5.99 10.42 0.86
C LYS A 82 -4.76 10.32 -0.05
N MET A 83 -4.47 11.36 -0.84
CA MET A 83 -3.28 11.38 -1.71
C MET A 83 -1.98 11.40 -0.92
N LEU A 84 -1.91 12.15 0.19
CA LEU A 84 -0.74 12.13 1.08
C LEU A 84 -0.51 10.75 1.70
N LEU A 85 -1.58 10.09 2.14
CA LEU A 85 -1.49 8.72 2.65
C LEU A 85 -1.05 7.74 1.55
N ALA A 86 -1.55 7.89 0.32
CA ALA A 86 -1.15 7.04 -0.79
C ALA A 86 0.34 7.18 -1.11
N LEU A 87 0.86 8.41 -1.13
CA LEU A 87 2.29 8.69 -1.29
C LEU A 87 3.12 8.08 -0.16
N HIS A 88 2.63 8.13 1.08
CA HIS A 88 3.27 7.45 2.22
C HIS A 88 3.34 5.92 2.00
N VAL A 89 2.22 5.30 1.63
CA VAL A 89 2.16 3.85 1.36
C VAL A 89 3.08 3.47 0.20
N PHE A 90 3.13 4.23 -0.89
CA PHE A 90 4.01 3.96 -2.03
C PHE A 90 5.48 4.07 -1.65
N SER A 91 5.84 5.12 -0.93
CA SER A 91 7.21 5.32 -0.44
C SER A 91 7.64 4.15 0.44
N VAL A 92 6.80 3.75 1.39
CA VAL A 92 7.07 2.59 2.24
C VAL A 92 7.15 1.31 1.43
N ALA A 93 6.21 1.04 0.52
CA ALA A 93 6.18 -0.16 -0.29
C ALA A 93 7.47 -0.33 -1.12
N ILE A 94 8.03 0.76 -1.63
CA ILE A 94 9.32 0.76 -2.31
C ILE A 94 10.45 0.48 -1.31
N LEU A 95 10.50 1.19 -0.17
CA LEU A 95 11.55 1.03 0.83
C LEU A 95 11.59 -0.38 1.45
N VAL A 96 10.43 -1.01 1.66
CA VAL A 96 10.36 -2.41 2.16
C VAL A 96 10.68 -3.43 1.07
N THR A 97 10.99 -3.01 -0.16
CA THR A 97 11.56 -3.91 -1.18
C THR A 97 13.04 -3.62 -1.44
N ALA A 98 13.60 -2.60 -0.78
CA ALA A 98 15.02 -2.33 -0.78
C ALA A 98 15.77 -3.36 0.07
N PRO A 99 17.00 -3.71 -0.31
CA PRO A 99 17.80 -4.68 0.43
C PRO A 99 18.28 -4.10 1.77
N LYS A 100 18.53 -4.98 2.74
CA LYS A 100 19.14 -4.67 4.05
C LYS A 100 18.42 -3.55 4.81
N ASN A 101 17.09 -3.61 4.87
CA ASN A 101 16.28 -2.58 5.54
C ASN A 101 15.99 -2.95 7.01
N PRO A 102 16.64 -2.31 8.01
CA PRO A 102 16.43 -2.63 9.42
C PRO A 102 15.09 -2.13 9.97
N ARG A 103 14.40 -1.24 9.25
CA ARG A 103 13.15 -0.60 9.70
C ARG A 103 11.91 -1.25 9.06
N ARG A 104 12.09 -2.35 8.33
CA ARG A 104 11.07 -3.03 7.51
C ARG A 104 9.78 -3.29 8.29
N ALA A 105 9.85 -3.91 9.47
CA ALA A 105 8.67 -4.21 10.28
C ALA A 105 7.90 -2.96 10.73
N ARG A 106 8.60 -1.90 11.16
CA ARG A 106 7.98 -0.64 11.57
C ARG A 106 7.33 0.08 10.39
N GLN A 107 8.01 0.11 9.25
CA GLN A 107 7.50 0.72 8.03
C GLN A 107 6.24 0.01 7.55
N LEU A 108 6.25 -1.33 7.48
CA LEU A 108 5.08 -2.12 7.10
C LEU A 108 3.88 -1.85 8.02
N PHE A 109 4.09 -1.66 9.32
CA PHE A 109 3.02 -1.29 10.24
C PHE A 109 2.41 0.08 9.94
N GLY A 110 3.26 1.10 9.71
CA GLY A 110 2.80 2.43 9.32
C GLY A 110 2.00 2.40 8.01
N ALA A 111 2.50 1.69 7.00
CA ALA A 111 1.80 1.55 5.73
C ALA A 111 0.50 0.74 5.84
N ALA A 112 0.42 -0.24 6.74
CA ALA A 112 -0.82 -0.97 7.01
C ALA A 112 -1.91 -0.03 7.56
N ILE A 113 -1.56 0.81 8.54
CA ILE A 113 -2.48 1.81 9.10
C ILE A 113 -2.89 2.81 8.01
N SER A 114 -1.94 3.41 7.30
CA SER A 114 -2.25 4.36 6.22
C SER A 114 -3.11 3.73 5.13
N GLY A 115 -2.83 2.48 4.75
CA GLY A 115 -3.62 1.72 3.79
C GLY A 115 -5.07 1.52 4.24
N LEU A 116 -5.29 1.13 5.49
CA LEU A 116 -6.65 1.03 6.04
C LEU A 116 -7.37 2.38 6.02
N THR A 117 -6.70 3.45 6.45
CA THR A 117 -7.28 4.80 6.45
C THR A 117 -7.68 5.23 5.03
N ILE A 118 -6.87 4.92 4.00
CA ILE A 118 -7.21 5.16 2.59
C ILE A 118 -8.49 4.41 2.20
N ILE A 119 -8.64 3.14 2.59
CA ILE A 119 -9.83 2.33 2.29
C ILE A 119 -11.06 2.92 2.98
N LEU A 120 -10.96 3.29 4.25
CA LEU A 120 -12.06 3.88 5.03
C LEU A 120 -12.52 5.22 4.43
N ILE A 121 -11.60 6.12 4.09
CA ILE A 121 -11.92 7.37 3.41
C ILE A 121 -12.61 7.10 2.07
N SER A 122 -12.12 6.11 1.31
CA SER A 122 -12.70 5.75 0.02
C SER A 122 -14.12 5.21 0.15
N ALA A 123 -14.39 4.41 1.17
CA ALA A 123 -15.72 3.89 1.47
C ALA A 123 -16.68 5.02 1.88
N TYR A 124 -16.23 5.91 2.76
CA TYR A 124 -17.00 7.08 3.19
C TYR A 124 -17.35 8.00 2.02
N LEU A 125 -16.37 8.39 1.20
CA LEU A 125 -16.57 9.24 0.02
C LEU A 125 -17.51 8.63 -1.02
N LYS A 126 -17.61 7.30 -1.06
CA LYS A 126 -18.55 6.58 -1.93
C LYS A 126 -19.97 6.53 -1.35
N GLY A 127 -20.12 6.62 -0.03
CA GLY A 127 -21.42 6.63 0.63
C GLY A 127 -22.14 7.97 0.54
N ILE A 128 -21.40 9.07 0.38
CA ILE A 128 -21.94 10.44 0.35
C ILE A 128 -22.08 11.04 -1.06
N ASN A 129 -21.60 10.34 -2.09
CA ASN A 129 -21.70 10.72 -3.51
C ASN A 129 -22.55 9.70 -4.26
#